data_AF-A0A1W9YSJ3-F1
#
_entry.id   AF-A0A1W9YSJ3-F1
#
_cell.length_a   1.000
_cell.length_b   1.000
_cell.length_c   1.000
_cell.angle_alpha   90.00
_cell.angle_beta   90.00
_cell.angle_gamma   90.00
#
_symmetry.space_group_name_H-M   'P 1'
#
loop_
_entity.id
_entity.type
_entity.pdbx_description
1 polymer ?
#
loop_
_entity_poly.entity_id
_entity_poly.type
_entity_poly.pdbx_seq_one_letter_code
_entity_poly.pdbx_strand_id
1 'polypeptide(L)'
;MSLVLGLSVTSKDVHGELVDGVTGQGDHLDRQVLDVADIEDYLAHLPDEHLHAVGLTWTHDAEDEAVKVREALDTYSGGAPVVPVRDVDAAQALARGIADLTGHDFLVVCVVEPDSSVVATVDGFHMHVESVDHADAATLTDRVLAVVRAAKPSPDAVYILGSADTDDLVTALREDADRPVITATEADFALTRGAALASAHIANIPDEPEQTPRDRTVTALTVTLVAAVIVFVVSVSLTLAWPSTPTPAPEPEPRPQLAQNVEPIAPPPAPRTPELAKHLNVPPPVQAPPPPAPGPAPEPRIRDNPVLDRVPFIDRIR
;
A
#
# COMPACT_ATOMS: atom_id res chain seq x y z
N MET A 1 8.71 -22.73 -15.03
CA MET A 1 7.88 -22.40 -13.87
C MET A 1 6.76 -21.47 -14.33
N SER A 2 6.03 -20.81 -13.41
CA SER A 2 5.14 -19.69 -13.75
C SER A 2 5.84 -18.42 -13.33
N LEU A 3 5.78 -17.38 -14.17
CA LEU A 3 6.55 -16.15 -13.98
C LEU A 3 5.62 -14.94 -14.02
N VAL A 4 6.02 -13.84 -13.41
CA VAL A 4 5.35 -12.55 -13.55
C VAL A 4 6.33 -11.53 -14.11
N LEU A 5 5.91 -10.80 -15.13
CA LEU A 5 6.70 -9.72 -15.72
C LEU A 5 6.16 -8.37 -15.24
N GLY A 6 7.03 -7.56 -14.62
CA GLY A 6 6.77 -6.15 -14.40
C GLY A 6 7.44 -5.31 -15.48
N LEU A 7 6.76 -4.27 -15.94
CA LEU A 7 7.29 -3.26 -16.86
C LEU A 7 6.95 -1.87 -16.32
N SER A 8 7.95 -1.01 -16.21
CA SER A 8 7.80 0.42 -15.89
C SER A 8 8.35 1.25 -17.05
N VAL A 9 7.57 2.20 -17.56
CA VAL A 9 7.96 3.05 -18.68
C VAL A 9 8.08 4.49 -18.20
N THR A 10 9.25 5.10 -18.39
CA THR A 10 9.53 6.51 -18.07
C THR A 10 9.83 7.30 -19.34
N SER A 11 9.97 8.62 -19.26
CA SER A 11 10.41 9.43 -20.41
C SER A 11 11.84 9.09 -20.88
N LYS A 12 12.61 8.37 -20.06
CA LYS A 12 14.00 8.01 -20.36
C LYS A 12 14.15 6.61 -20.92
N ASP A 13 13.47 5.63 -20.33
CA ASP A 13 13.71 4.21 -20.56
C ASP A 13 12.53 3.34 -20.13
N VAL A 14 12.61 2.06 -20.49
CA VAL A 14 11.72 0.99 -20.03
C VAL A 14 12.50 0.07 -19.11
N HIS A 15 11.97 -0.20 -17.93
CA HIS A 15 12.54 -1.15 -16.98
C HIS A 15 11.69 -2.41 -16.97
N GLY A 16 12.32 -3.56 -17.20
CA GLY A 16 11.69 -4.88 -17.12
C GLY A 16 12.25 -5.71 -15.97
N GLU A 17 11.37 -6.40 -15.25
CA GLU A 17 11.73 -7.36 -14.20
C GLU A 17 10.91 -8.63 -14.34
N LEU A 18 11.60 -9.76 -14.47
CA LEU A 18 11.01 -11.08 -14.48
C LEU A 18 11.13 -11.71 -13.08
N VAL A 19 10.00 -12.17 -12.54
CA VAL A 19 9.90 -12.66 -11.16
C VAL A 19 9.38 -14.09 -11.15
N ASP A 20 9.98 -14.96 -10.32
CA ASP A 20 9.52 -16.33 -10.14
C ASP A 20 8.17 -16.41 -9.38
N GLY A 21 7.36 -17.38 -9.75
CA GLY A 21 6.07 -17.67 -9.15
C GLY A 21 4.90 -16.89 -9.74
N VAL A 22 3.74 -16.99 -9.09
CA VAL A 22 2.47 -16.39 -9.55
C VAL A 22 2.07 -15.15 -8.78
N THR A 23 2.77 -14.79 -7.70
CA THR A 23 2.40 -13.70 -6.79
C THR A 23 3.16 -12.40 -7.05
N GLY A 24 4.19 -12.43 -7.89
CA GLY A 24 5.15 -11.32 -8.04
C GLY A 24 6.03 -11.10 -6.80
N GLN A 25 5.95 -11.96 -5.78
CA GLN A 25 6.77 -11.87 -4.55
C GLN A 25 8.04 -12.74 -4.58
N GLY A 26 8.19 -13.62 -5.57
CA GLY A 26 9.34 -14.52 -5.66
C GLY A 26 10.66 -13.81 -5.99
N ASP A 27 11.72 -14.60 -6.16
CA ASP A 27 13.04 -14.05 -6.50
C ASP A 27 13.01 -13.39 -7.89
N HIS A 28 13.79 -12.32 -8.07
CA HIS A 28 14.02 -11.78 -9.40
C HIS A 28 14.87 -12.77 -10.19
N LEU A 29 14.49 -13.03 -11.44
CA LEU A 29 15.21 -13.91 -12.35
C LEU A 29 16.01 -13.12 -13.38
N ASP A 30 15.44 -11.99 -13.83
CA ASP A 30 16.07 -11.10 -14.80
C ASP A 30 15.60 -9.67 -14.61
N ARG A 31 16.48 -8.72 -14.91
CA ARG A 31 16.22 -7.28 -14.84
C ARG A 31 16.96 -6.57 -15.97
N GLN A 32 16.25 -5.71 -16.67
CA GLN A 32 16.81 -4.97 -17.78
C GLN A 32 16.27 -3.54 -17.86
N VAL A 33 17.18 -2.61 -18.10
CA VAL A 33 16.85 -1.27 -18.58
C VAL A 33 17.04 -1.28 -20.10
N LEU A 34 16.03 -0.85 -20.84
CA LEU A 34 16.01 -0.89 -22.30
C LEU A 34 15.39 0.38 -22.89
N ASP A 35 15.79 0.71 -24.11
CA ASP A 35 15.07 1.70 -24.92
C ASP A 35 13.75 1.09 -25.41
N VAL A 36 12.72 1.92 -25.59
CA VAL A 36 11.41 1.46 -26.10
C VAL A 36 11.50 0.73 -27.45
N ALA A 37 12.52 1.04 -28.25
CA ALA A 37 12.77 0.39 -29.54
C ALA A 37 13.20 -1.09 -29.40
N ASP A 38 13.75 -1.47 -28.25
CA ASP A 38 14.30 -2.80 -27.99
C ASP A 38 13.30 -3.72 -27.27
N ILE A 39 12.06 -3.26 -27.03
CA ILE A 39 11.04 -4.02 -26.29
C ILE A 39 10.66 -5.33 -26.98
N GLU A 40 10.52 -5.34 -28.30
CA GLU A 40 10.18 -6.55 -29.06
C GLU A 40 11.29 -7.60 -28.94
N ASP A 41 12.55 -7.16 -29.04
CA ASP A 41 13.72 -8.02 -28.86
C ASP A 41 13.77 -8.56 -27.43
N TYR A 42 13.55 -7.71 -26.41
CA TYR A 42 13.47 -8.16 -25.01
C TYR A 42 12.41 -9.25 -24.82
N LEU A 43 11.19 -9.02 -25.29
CA LEU A 43 10.09 -9.98 -25.18
C LEU A 43 10.39 -11.29 -25.91
N ALA A 44 11.04 -11.24 -27.07
CA ALA A 44 11.43 -12.42 -27.84
C ALA A 44 12.49 -13.29 -27.14
N HIS A 45 13.27 -12.72 -26.21
CA HIS A 45 14.29 -13.43 -25.43
C HIS A 45 13.80 -13.87 -24.04
N LEU A 46 12.56 -13.54 -23.67
CA LEU A 46 11.96 -14.09 -22.45
C LEU A 46 11.94 -15.63 -22.52
N PRO A 47 12.13 -16.31 -21.40
CA PRO A 47 12.11 -17.77 -21.39
C PRO A 47 10.74 -18.29 -21.84
N ASP A 48 10.72 -19.47 -22.47
CA ASP A 48 9.50 -20.18 -22.93
C ASP A 48 8.55 -20.61 -21.78
N GLU A 49 8.78 -20.11 -20.57
CA GLU A 49 7.97 -20.37 -19.40
C GLU A 49 6.64 -19.63 -19.45
N HIS A 50 5.65 -20.11 -18.68
CA HIS A 50 4.32 -19.53 -18.70
C HIS A 50 4.31 -18.24 -17.88
N LEU A 51 4.29 -17.10 -18.56
CA LEU A 51 3.95 -15.83 -17.92
C LEU A 51 2.52 -15.95 -17.36
N HIS A 52 2.37 -15.74 -16.07
CA HIS A 52 1.10 -15.73 -15.34
C HIS A 52 0.39 -14.38 -15.48
N ALA A 53 1.15 -13.28 -15.42
CA ALA A 53 0.65 -11.92 -15.58
C ALA A 53 1.78 -10.99 -16.07
N VAL A 54 1.40 -9.92 -16.78
CA VAL A 54 2.29 -8.82 -17.13
C VAL A 54 1.73 -7.52 -16.57
N GLY A 55 2.43 -6.88 -15.65
CA GLY A 55 2.08 -5.56 -15.14
C GLY A 55 2.78 -4.47 -15.94
N LEU A 56 2.03 -3.52 -16.48
CA LEU A 56 2.57 -2.35 -17.17
C LEU A 56 2.18 -1.06 -16.42
N THR A 57 3.16 -0.34 -15.91
CA THR A 57 3.01 1.02 -15.36
C THR A 57 3.81 2.02 -16.19
N TRP A 58 3.41 3.29 -16.19
CA TRP A 58 4.12 4.34 -16.90
C TRP A 58 3.96 5.70 -16.22
N THR A 59 4.96 6.57 -16.39
CA THR A 59 4.88 7.98 -15.97
C THR A 59 4.02 8.77 -16.95
N HIS A 60 3.47 9.91 -16.53
CA HIS A 60 2.56 10.69 -17.39
C HIS A 60 3.19 11.10 -18.72
N ASP A 61 4.48 11.46 -18.69
CA ASP A 61 5.23 11.94 -19.86
C ASP A 61 5.67 10.81 -20.79
N ALA A 62 5.42 9.54 -20.43
CA ALA A 62 5.80 8.37 -21.19
C ALA A 62 4.60 7.62 -21.83
N GLU A 63 3.46 8.31 -21.98
CA GLU A 63 2.22 7.72 -22.49
C GLU A 63 2.40 7.18 -23.93
N ASP A 64 3.11 7.91 -24.81
CA ASP A 64 3.37 7.49 -26.18
C ASP A 64 4.29 6.26 -26.25
N GLU A 65 5.30 6.17 -25.38
CA GLU A 65 6.18 5.02 -25.23
C GLU A 65 5.42 3.81 -24.67
N ALA A 66 4.54 4.02 -23.69
CA ALA A 66 3.74 2.96 -23.09
C ALA A 66 2.78 2.32 -24.11
N VAL A 67 2.24 3.09 -25.06
CA VAL A 67 1.44 2.57 -26.18
C VAL A 67 2.28 1.61 -27.03
N LYS A 68 3.52 1.96 -27.38
CA LYS A 68 4.40 1.07 -28.16
C LYS A 68 4.73 -0.21 -27.41
N VAL A 69 4.99 -0.11 -26.10
CA VAL A 69 5.20 -1.29 -25.24
C VAL A 69 3.96 -2.18 -25.19
N ARG A 70 2.76 -1.58 -25.10
CA ARG A 70 1.49 -2.33 -25.16
C ARG A 70 1.32 -3.02 -26.51
N GLU A 71 1.56 -2.34 -27.62
CA GLU A 71 1.47 -2.93 -28.96
C GLU A 71 2.43 -4.12 -29.13
N ALA A 72 3.67 -4.00 -28.64
CA ALA A 72 4.63 -5.10 -28.64
C ALA A 72 4.11 -6.30 -27.83
N LEU A 73 3.56 -6.06 -26.64
CA LEU A 73 2.97 -7.10 -25.80
C LEU A 73 1.75 -7.78 -26.44
N ASP A 74 0.94 -7.04 -27.21
CA ASP A 74 -0.22 -7.61 -27.93
C ASP A 74 0.20 -8.57 -29.05
N THR A 75 1.39 -8.34 -29.65
CA THR A 75 1.97 -9.26 -30.63
C THR A 75 2.75 -10.42 -30.00
N TYR A 76 3.15 -10.28 -28.74
CA TYR A 76 3.93 -11.28 -28.02
C TYR A 76 3.10 -12.54 -27.74
N SER A 77 3.67 -13.69 -28.07
CA SER A 77 2.96 -14.98 -28.05
C SER A 77 2.82 -15.60 -26.65
N GLY A 78 3.27 -14.94 -25.59
CA GLY A 78 3.27 -15.49 -24.23
C GLY A 78 1.89 -15.63 -23.58
N GLY A 79 0.85 -14.97 -24.13
CA GLY A 79 -0.56 -15.21 -23.80
C GLY A 79 -1.00 -14.82 -22.38
N ALA A 80 -0.12 -14.21 -21.58
CA ALA A 80 -0.45 -13.70 -20.27
C ALA A 80 -1.35 -12.46 -20.35
N PRO A 81 -2.29 -12.27 -19.42
CA PRO A 81 -3.05 -11.04 -19.34
C PRO A 81 -2.10 -9.87 -19.05
N VAL A 82 -2.22 -8.84 -19.88
CA VAL A 82 -1.48 -7.60 -19.68
C VAL A 82 -2.33 -6.61 -18.91
N VAL A 83 -1.88 -6.28 -17.70
CA VAL A 83 -2.62 -5.47 -16.74
C VAL A 83 -1.99 -4.07 -16.71
N PRO A 84 -2.69 -3.03 -17.16
CA PRO A 84 -2.26 -1.66 -16.90
C PRO A 84 -2.39 -1.38 -15.40
N VAL A 85 -1.29 -0.98 -14.77
CA VAL A 85 -1.19 -0.68 -13.35
C VAL A 85 -0.88 0.80 -13.22
N ARG A 86 -1.61 1.51 -12.36
CA ARG A 86 -1.29 2.91 -12.06
C ARG A 86 -0.03 2.96 -11.19
N ASP A 87 0.78 3.99 -11.38
CA ASP A 87 1.97 4.29 -10.55
C ASP A 87 1.67 4.20 -9.04
N VAL A 88 0.56 4.76 -8.59
CA VAL A 88 0.11 4.69 -7.19
C VAL A 88 -0.23 3.28 -6.73
N ASP A 89 -0.83 2.45 -7.59
CA ASP A 89 -1.20 1.07 -7.26
C ASP A 89 0.04 0.17 -7.23
N ALA A 90 0.99 0.40 -8.14
CA ALA A 90 2.30 -0.25 -8.14
C ALA A 90 3.11 0.10 -6.89
N ALA A 91 3.21 1.39 -6.55
CA ALA A 91 3.89 1.85 -5.34
C ALA A 91 3.21 1.31 -4.06
N GLN A 92 1.87 1.23 -4.04
CA GLN A 92 1.12 0.63 -2.95
C GLN A 92 1.48 -0.85 -2.77
N ALA A 93 1.48 -1.63 -3.86
CA ALA A 93 1.82 -3.04 -3.83
C ALA A 93 3.27 -3.27 -3.38
N LEU A 94 4.20 -2.44 -3.86
CA LEU A 94 5.60 -2.45 -3.44
C LEU A 94 5.73 -2.14 -1.94
N ALA A 95 5.14 -1.05 -1.45
CA ALA A 95 5.21 -0.64 -0.06
C ALA A 95 4.61 -1.70 0.87
N ARG A 96 3.52 -2.36 0.45
CA ARG A 96 2.96 -3.51 1.15
C ARG A 96 3.96 -4.65 1.24
N GLY A 97 4.58 -5.01 0.11
CA GLY A 97 5.59 -6.05 0.06
C GLY A 97 6.80 -5.77 0.97
N ILE A 98 7.26 -4.51 1.02
CA ILE A 98 8.36 -4.09 1.91
C ILE A 98 7.93 -4.20 3.38
N ALA A 99 6.73 -3.74 3.73
CA ALA A 99 6.21 -3.85 5.09
C ALA A 99 6.12 -5.32 5.53
N ASP A 100 5.57 -6.19 4.68
CA ASP A 100 5.45 -7.62 4.95
C ASP A 100 6.83 -8.30 5.07
N LEU A 101 7.81 -7.92 4.25
CA LEU A 101 9.18 -8.48 4.27
C LEU A 101 9.97 -8.06 5.52
N THR A 102 9.81 -6.81 5.93
CA THR A 102 10.61 -6.21 7.02
C THR A 102 9.96 -6.35 8.39
N GLY A 103 8.65 -6.62 8.43
CA GLY A 103 7.87 -6.66 9.67
C GLY A 103 7.67 -5.28 10.30
N HIS A 104 7.85 -4.20 9.52
CA HIS A 104 7.58 -2.83 9.96
C HIS A 104 6.09 -2.52 9.80
N ASP A 105 5.46 -2.09 10.89
CA ASP A 105 4.06 -1.66 10.89
C ASP A 105 3.92 -0.21 10.39
N PHE A 106 4.97 0.61 10.51
CA PHE A 106 4.93 2.03 10.10
C PHE A 106 6.13 2.38 9.24
N LEU A 107 5.92 2.69 7.96
CA LEU A 107 7.01 3.06 7.05
C LEU A 107 6.55 4.08 6.01
N VAL A 108 7.49 4.82 5.44
CA VAL A 108 7.26 5.66 4.27
C VAL A 108 8.13 5.14 3.13
N VAL A 109 7.53 4.89 1.98
CA VAL A 109 8.23 4.51 0.74
C VAL A 109 7.98 5.61 -0.28
N CYS A 110 9.04 6.28 -0.72
CA CYS A 110 9.01 7.22 -1.82
C CYS A 110 9.69 6.57 -3.03
N VAL A 111 8.96 6.46 -4.13
CA VAL A 111 9.48 6.01 -5.43
C VAL A 111 9.58 7.23 -6.32
N VAL A 112 10.79 7.54 -6.79
CA VAL A 112 11.12 8.74 -7.56
C VAL A 112 11.58 8.32 -8.96
N GLU A 113 10.73 8.57 -9.94
CA GLU A 113 11.04 8.42 -11.36
C GLU A 113 11.36 9.79 -11.99
N PRO A 114 11.92 9.84 -13.21
CA PRO A 114 12.34 11.10 -13.83
C PRO A 114 11.22 12.14 -13.95
N ASP A 115 9.98 11.68 -14.17
CA ASP A 115 8.83 12.55 -14.49
C ASP A 115 7.72 12.46 -13.46
N SER A 116 7.86 11.59 -12.45
CA SER A 116 6.82 11.38 -11.44
C SER A 116 7.41 10.85 -10.15
N SER A 117 6.85 11.28 -9.03
CA SER A 117 7.16 10.70 -7.73
C SER A 117 5.90 10.20 -7.06
N VAL A 118 5.98 9.09 -6.34
CA VAL A 118 4.87 8.55 -5.54
C VAL A 118 5.35 8.29 -4.13
N VAL A 119 4.55 8.70 -3.14
CA VAL A 119 4.84 8.45 -1.72
C VAL A 119 3.73 7.59 -1.13
N ALA A 120 4.12 6.43 -0.61
CA ALA A 120 3.27 5.52 0.14
C ALA A 120 3.63 5.56 1.63
N THR A 121 2.67 5.91 2.47
CA THR A 121 2.78 5.84 3.93
C THR A 121 1.99 4.65 4.43
N VAL A 122 2.66 3.72 5.11
CA VAL A 122 2.07 2.56 5.76
C VAL A 122 1.85 2.88 7.25
N ASP A 123 0.64 2.61 7.71
CA ASP A 123 0.16 2.81 9.08
C ASP A 123 -0.62 1.55 9.51
N GLY A 124 0.12 0.53 9.94
CA GLY A 124 -0.38 -0.80 10.26
C GLY A 124 -1.13 -1.45 9.09
N PHE A 125 -2.46 -1.47 9.17
CA PHE A 125 -3.33 -2.01 8.12
C PHE A 125 -3.82 -0.94 7.12
N HIS A 126 -3.52 0.33 7.39
CA HIS A 126 -3.87 1.44 6.52
C HIS A 126 -2.68 1.82 5.66
N MET A 127 -2.96 2.20 4.41
CA MET A 127 -1.95 2.77 3.52
C MET A 127 -2.53 4.03 2.89
N HIS A 128 -1.73 5.09 2.88
CA HIS A 128 -2.02 6.31 2.14
C HIS A 128 -0.99 6.45 1.05
N VAL A 129 -1.43 6.54 -0.20
CA VAL A 129 -0.55 6.70 -1.35
C VAL A 129 -0.95 7.95 -2.12
N GLU A 130 0.02 8.80 -2.40
CA GLU A 130 -0.17 10.03 -3.17
C GLU A 130 0.95 10.20 -4.20
N SER A 131 0.58 10.67 -5.40
CA SER A 131 1.54 11.19 -6.36
C SER A 131 2.00 12.58 -5.91
N VAL A 132 3.30 12.84 -6.01
CA VAL A 132 3.92 14.10 -5.63
C VAL A 132 4.37 14.81 -6.89
N ASP A 133 3.57 15.77 -7.33
CA ASP A 133 3.97 16.68 -8.41
C ASP A 133 5.08 17.61 -7.91
N HIS A 134 6.18 17.68 -8.65
CA HIS A 134 7.30 18.56 -8.35
C HIS A 134 7.86 19.22 -9.61
N ALA A 135 8.14 20.52 -9.53
CA ALA A 135 8.78 21.25 -10.63
C ALA A 135 10.30 21.05 -10.67
N ASP A 136 10.90 20.69 -9.52
CA ASP A 136 12.34 20.49 -9.34
C ASP A 136 12.63 19.60 -8.12
N ALA A 137 13.89 19.19 -7.97
CA ALA A 137 14.35 18.32 -6.88
C ALA A 137 14.19 18.95 -5.48
N ALA A 138 14.29 20.28 -5.38
CA ALA A 138 14.12 20.99 -4.10
C ALA A 138 12.66 20.91 -3.63
N THR A 139 11.71 21.11 -4.56
CA THR A 139 10.28 20.99 -4.29
C THR A 139 9.90 19.57 -3.90
N LEU A 140 10.45 18.56 -4.58
CA LEU A 140 10.30 17.16 -4.18
C LEU A 140 10.80 16.93 -2.75
N THR A 141 12.00 17.42 -2.44
CA THR A 141 12.62 17.28 -1.12
C THR A 141 11.76 17.88 -0.01
N ASP A 142 11.28 19.10 -0.20
CA ASP A 142 10.40 19.76 0.76
C ASP A 142 9.08 18.99 0.98
N ARG A 143 8.51 18.44 -0.11
CA ARG A 143 7.27 17.65 -0.05
C ARG A 143 7.47 16.33 0.70
N VAL A 144 8.51 15.57 0.36
CA VAL A 144 8.78 14.28 1.02
C VAL A 144 9.12 14.49 2.51
N LEU A 145 9.92 15.52 2.84
CA LEU A 145 10.17 15.91 4.24
C LEU A 145 8.88 16.24 4.98
N ALA A 146 7.96 16.98 4.34
CA ALA A 146 6.67 17.30 4.93
C ALA A 146 5.84 16.04 5.22
N VAL A 147 5.78 15.08 4.28
CA VAL A 147 5.08 13.80 4.48
C VAL A 147 5.68 13.02 5.66
N VAL A 148 7.02 12.88 5.69
CA VAL A 148 7.71 12.15 6.76
C VAL A 148 7.49 12.79 8.13
N ARG A 149 7.50 14.13 8.22
CA ARG A 149 7.22 14.86 9.48
C ARG A 149 5.75 14.76 9.90
N ALA A 150 4.84 14.72 8.93
CA ALA A 150 3.40 14.62 9.16
C ALA A 150 2.95 13.21 9.57
N ALA A 151 3.68 12.16 9.18
CA ALA A 151 3.38 10.79 9.57
C ALA A 151 3.34 10.63 11.10
N LYS A 152 2.24 10.04 11.59
CA LYS A 152 1.99 9.73 13.01
C LYS A 152 1.36 8.34 13.12
N PRO A 153 1.96 7.40 13.87
CA PRO A 153 3.24 7.52 14.59
C PRO A 153 4.42 7.75 13.63
N SER A 154 5.59 8.11 14.18
CA SER A 154 6.79 8.29 13.34
C SER A 154 7.13 6.98 12.65
N PRO A 155 7.51 7.00 11.35
CA PRO A 155 7.83 5.78 10.62
C PRO A 155 9.10 5.13 11.18
N ASP A 156 9.09 3.80 11.21
CA ASP A 156 10.23 2.96 11.60
C ASP A 156 11.41 3.13 10.63
N ALA A 157 11.12 3.34 9.34
CA ALA A 157 12.08 3.62 8.30
C ALA A 157 11.45 4.44 7.15
N VAL A 158 12.30 5.16 6.43
CA VAL A 158 11.95 5.84 5.16
C VAL A 158 12.75 5.19 4.04
N TYR A 159 12.07 4.67 3.03
CA TYR A 159 12.68 4.10 1.82
C TYR A 159 12.61 5.11 0.70
N ILE A 160 13.76 5.40 0.08
CA ILE A 160 13.85 6.21 -1.14
C ILE A 160 14.32 5.29 -2.26
N LEU A 161 13.45 5.10 -3.24
CA LEU A 161 13.60 4.17 -4.36
C LEU A 161 13.28 4.89 -5.67
N GLY A 162 13.36 4.18 -6.80
CA GLY A 162 13.12 4.70 -8.15
C GLY A 162 14.41 5.01 -8.90
N SER A 163 14.27 5.36 -10.17
CA SER A 163 15.39 5.49 -11.11
C SER A 163 16.00 6.90 -11.19
N ALA A 164 15.35 7.91 -10.59
CA ALA A 164 15.88 9.26 -10.56
C ALA A 164 17.06 9.42 -9.58
N ASP A 165 17.88 10.44 -9.81
CA ASP A 165 18.90 10.84 -8.85
C ASP A 165 18.24 11.45 -7.59
N THR A 166 18.50 10.85 -6.44
CA THR A 166 17.89 11.21 -5.16
C THR A 166 18.92 11.55 -4.07
N ASP A 167 20.19 11.74 -4.44
CA ASP A 167 21.27 11.94 -3.45
C ASP A 167 21.03 13.15 -2.52
N ASP A 168 20.57 14.27 -3.08
CA ASP A 168 20.23 15.48 -2.31
C ASP A 168 19.03 15.25 -1.39
N LEU A 169 17.97 14.58 -1.90
CA LEU A 169 16.78 14.21 -1.13
C LEU A 169 17.15 13.31 0.05
N VAL A 170 17.94 12.27 -0.21
CA VAL A 170 18.40 11.31 0.80
C VAL A 170 19.26 12.00 1.84
N THR A 171 20.14 12.92 1.43
CA THR A 171 20.98 13.71 2.34
C THR A 171 20.12 14.58 3.25
N ALA A 172 19.19 15.35 2.68
CA ALA A 172 18.28 16.21 3.44
C ALA A 172 17.40 15.40 4.41
N LEU A 173 16.89 14.26 3.96
CA LEU A 173 16.12 13.35 4.81
C LEU A 173 16.97 12.81 5.95
N ARG A 174 18.23 12.44 5.76
CA ARG A 174 19.10 11.94 6.84
C ARG A 174 19.43 13.02 7.88
N GLU A 175 19.52 14.28 7.47
CA GLU A 175 19.74 15.41 8.38
C GLU A 175 18.50 15.74 9.22
N ASP A 176 17.29 15.58 8.67
CA ASP A 176 16.00 15.74 9.36
C ASP A 176 15.53 14.45 10.09
N ALA A 177 16.14 13.35 9.66
CA ALA A 177 16.19 11.94 10.01
C ALA A 177 16.44 11.46 11.44
N ASP A 178 15.49 11.47 12.37
CA ASP A 178 15.61 10.62 13.58
C ASP A 178 15.48 9.10 13.28
N ARG A 179 15.11 8.74 12.05
CA ARG A 179 14.86 7.36 11.58
C ARG A 179 15.79 6.98 10.42
N PRO A 180 16.02 5.68 10.17
CA PRO A 180 16.78 5.21 9.03
C PRO A 180 16.18 5.68 7.69
N VAL A 181 17.05 6.19 6.81
CA VAL A 181 16.74 6.47 5.41
C VAL A 181 17.47 5.45 4.54
N ILE A 182 16.70 4.56 3.93
CA ILE A 182 17.17 3.36 3.23
C ILE A 182 17.03 3.56 1.72
N THR A 183 18.10 3.25 0.99
CA THR A 183 18.10 3.11 -0.47
C THR A 183 18.51 1.67 -0.81
N ALA A 184 18.20 1.20 -2.01
CA ALA A 184 18.57 -0.14 -2.49
C ALA A 184 19.50 -0.05 -3.70
N THR A 185 20.36 -1.05 -3.88
CA THR A 185 21.25 -1.14 -5.06
C THR A 185 20.48 -1.20 -6.37
N GLU A 186 19.29 -1.80 -6.36
CA GLU A 186 18.41 -1.96 -7.52
C GLU A 186 17.09 -1.20 -7.29
N ALA A 187 17.22 0.00 -6.70
CA ALA A 187 16.11 0.88 -6.40
C ALA A 187 15.33 1.34 -7.64
N ASP A 188 16.00 1.39 -8.78
CA ASP A 188 15.48 1.72 -10.10
C ASP A 188 14.32 0.80 -10.54
N PHE A 189 14.33 -0.49 -10.14
CA PHE A 189 13.26 -1.43 -10.48
C PHE A 189 12.04 -1.39 -9.52
N ALA A 190 11.94 -0.39 -8.65
CA ALA A 190 10.89 -0.33 -7.63
C ALA A 190 9.47 -0.34 -8.22
N LEU A 191 9.17 0.55 -9.18
CA LEU A 191 7.84 0.55 -9.82
C LEU A 191 7.60 -0.71 -10.64
N THR A 192 8.63 -1.23 -11.31
CA THR A 192 8.58 -2.49 -12.07
C THR A 192 8.15 -3.64 -11.17
N ARG A 193 8.77 -3.75 -9.98
CA ARG A 193 8.41 -4.73 -8.96
C ARG A 193 6.99 -4.53 -8.45
N GLY A 194 6.61 -3.28 -8.20
CA GLY A 194 5.25 -2.91 -7.80
C GLY A 194 4.20 -3.32 -8.84
N ALA A 195 4.47 -3.11 -10.12
CA ALA A 195 3.60 -3.51 -11.23
C ALA A 195 3.46 -5.03 -11.34
N ALA A 196 4.56 -5.77 -11.16
CA ALA A 196 4.52 -7.23 -11.07
C ALA A 196 3.62 -7.70 -9.91
N LEU A 197 3.81 -7.15 -8.70
CA LEU A 197 2.99 -7.49 -7.52
C LEU A 197 1.50 -7.18 -7.73
N ALA A 198 1.19 -5.99 -8.25
CA ALA A 198 -0.18 -5.56 -8.47
C ALA A 198 -0.89 -6.38 -9.56
N SER A 199 -0.22 -6.63 -10.70
CA SER A 199 -0.77 -7.43 -11.79
C SER A 199 -0.99 -8.90 -11.40
N ALA A 200 -0.03 -9.48 -10.68
CA ALA A 200 -0.16 -10.81 -10.11
C ALA A 200 -1.33 -10.89 -9.12
N HIS A 201 -1.51 -9.88 -8.27
CA HIS A 201 -2.65 -9.85 -7.36
C HIS A 201 -3.97 -9.89 -8.13
N ILE A 202 -4.12 -9.06 -9.18
CA ILE A 202 -5.32 -9.02 -10.02
C ILE A 202 -5.55 -10.36 -10.73
N ALA A 203 -4.51 -10.96 -11.32
CA ALA A 203 -4.60 -12.24 -12.02
C ALA A 203 -4.97 -13.43 -11.11
N ASN A 204 -4.71 -13.32 -9.80
CA ASN A 204 -5.04 -14.35 -8.82
C ASN A 204 -6.41 -14.14 -8.14
N ILE A 205 -7.12 -13.04 -8.44
CA ILE A 205 -8.50 -12.90 -7.99
C ILE A 205 -9.31 -13.97 -8.74
N PRO A 206 -10.00 -14.88 -8.02
CA PRO A 206 -10.82 -15.89 -8.69
C PRO A 206 -11.85 -15.21 -9.57
N ASP A 207 -11.98 -15.66 -10.82
CA ASP A 207 -13.12 -15.27 -11.65
C ASP A 207 -14.40 -15.65 -10.90
N GLU A 208 -15.14 -14.65 -10.40
CA GLU A 208 -16.52 -14.92 -10.03
C GLU A 208 -17.19 -15.46 -11.29
N PRO A 209 -17.86 -16.62 -11.24
CA PRO A 209 -18.47 -17.20 -12.42
C PRO A 209 -19.39 -16.13 -13.01
N GLU A 210 -19.08 -15.70 -14.23
CA GLU A 210 -19.90 -14.76 -14.97
C GLU A 210 -21.35 -15.20 -14.79
N GLN A 211 -22.14 -14.38 -14.07
CA GLN A 211 -23.57 -14.54 -14.09
C GLN A 211 -23.97 -14.23 -15.52
N THR A 212 -23.96 -15.28 -16.35
CA THR A 212 -24.49 -15.27 -17.71
C THR A 212 -25.70 -14.35 -17.73
N PRO A 213 -25.76 -13.36 -18.64
CA PRO A 213 -26.87 -12.42 -18.64
C PRO A 213 -28.13 -13.26 -18.76
N ARG A 214 -28.88 -13.34 -17.66
CA ARG A 214 -30.10 -14.12 -17.61
C ARG A 214 -31.04 -13.40 -18.54
N ASP A 215 -31.11 -13.91 -19.76
CA ASP A 215 -31.82 -13.33 -20.88
C ASP A 215 -33.25 -13.03 -20.41
N ARG A 216 -33.48 -11.75 -20.08
CA ARG A 216 -34.76 -11.25 -19.59
C ARG A 216 -35.65 -11.09 -20.80
N THR A 217 -36.10 -12.23 -21.32
CA THR A 217 -37.28 -12.31 -22.17
C THR A 217 -38.51 -12.02 -21.32
N VAL A 218 -38.74 -10.74 -21.03
CA VAL A 218 -40.01 -10.25 -20.46
C VAL A 218 -40.81 -9.65 -21.60
N THR A 219 -41.51 -10.50 -22.36
CA THR A 219 -42.72 -10.06 -23.06
C THR A 219 -43.76 -11.18 -23.09
N ALA A 220 -44.76 -10.99 -22.23
CA ALA A 220 -46.15 -11.42 -22.36
C ALA A 220 -46.45 -12.93 -22.42
N LEU A 221 -46.79 -13.49 -21.24
CA LEU A 221 -47.99 -14.31 -21.13
C LEU A 221 -48.67 -14.11 -19.77
N THR A 222 -49.97 -13.94 -19.90
CA THR A 222 -50.99 -13.46 -18.98
C THR A 222 -51.41 -14.46 -17.90
N VAL A 223 -51.71 -13.90 -16.71
CA VAL A 223 -52.94 -14.15 -15.91
C VAL A 223 -53.00 -15.38 -14.97
N THR A 224 -53.39 -15.07 -13.72
CA THR A 224 -53.94 -15.88 -12.62
C THR A 224 -53.03 -16.83 -11.81
N LEU A 225 -52.58 -16.35 -10.64
CA LEU A 225 -53.07 -16.88 -9.36
C LEU A 225 -52.98 -15.80 -8.27
N VAL A 226 -54.07 -15.06 -8.10
CA VAL A 226 -54.37 -14.36 -6.84
C VAL A 226 -54.84 -15.41 -5.85
N ALA A 227 -54.44 -15.23 -4.59
CA ALA A 227 -54.86 -15.94 -3.37
C ALA A 227 -54.00 -17.14 -2.91
N ALA A 228 -52.83 -16.88 -2.31
CA ALA A 228 -52.27 -17.75 -1.26
C ALA A 228 -51.12 -17.16 -0.41
N VAL A 229 -51.00 -15.83 -0.16
CA VAL A 229 -49.99 -15.30 0.81
C VAL A 229 -50.51 -14.10 1.61
N ILE A 230 -51.75 -14.16 2.09
CA ILE A 230 -52.27 -13.22 3.13
C ILE A 230 -52.48 -13.96 4.47
N VAL A 231 -51.77 -15.07 4.70
CA VAL A 231 -51.83 -15.83 5.97
C VAL A 231 -50.50 -15.83 6.74
N PHE A 232 -49.40 -15.33 6.17
CA PHE A 232 -48.09 -15.41 6.86
C PHE A 232 -47.70 -14.17 7.69
N VAL A 233 -48.46 -13.07 7.62
CA VAL A 233 -48.14 -11.82 8.35
C VAL A 233 -48.73 -11.76 9.77
N VAL A 234 -49.30 -12.85 10.30
CA VAL A 234 -50.00 -12.82 11.61
C VAL A 234 -49.25 -13.52 12.77
N SER A 235 -48.12 -14.20 12.57
CA SER A 235 -47.62 -15.09 13.65
C SER A 235 -46.24 -14.84 14.26
N VAL A 236 -45.60 -13.68 14.06
CA VAL A 236 -44.44 -13.29 14.89
C VAL A 236 -44.57 -11.84 15.36
N SER A 237 -45.63 -11.61 16.12
CA SER A 237 -45.74 -10.47 17.03
C SER A 237 -46.28 -11.01 18.32
N LEU A 238 -45.39 -11.44 19.21
CA LEU A 238 -45.61 -11.51 20.65
C LEU A 238 -44.24 -11.61 21.35
N THR A 239 -43.75 -10.44 21.76
CA THR A 239 -43.29 -10.17 23.13
C THR A 239 -42.23 -11.08 23.75
N LEU A 240 -40.98 -10.61 23.78
CA LEU A 240 -40.18 -10.68 24.99
C LEU A 240 -39.67 -9.27 25.33
N ALA A 241 -40.58 -8.51 25.93
CA ALA A 241 -40.22 -7.30 26.66
C ALA A 241 -39.44 -7.74 27.92
N TRP A 242 -38.19 -7.31 28.02
CA TRP A 242 -37.34 -7.52 29.20
C TRP A 242 -37.66 -6.45 30.24
N PRO A 243 -38.20 -6.77 31.42
CA PRO A 243 -38.33 -5.80 32.50
C PRO A 243 -37.07 -5.86 33.37
N SER A 244 -36.28 -4.80 33.31
CA SER A 244 -35.29 -4.50 34.36
C SER A 244 -35.99 -3.70 35.45
N THR A 245 -35.95 -4.16 36.71
CA THR A 245 -35.73 -3.35 37.95
C THR A 245 -35.79 -4.21 39.23
N PRO A 246 -35.18 -3.75 40.35
CA PRO A 246 -34.52 -4.59 41.36
C PRO A 246 -35.26 -4.64 42.73
N THR A 247 -34.65 -5.33 43.73
CA THR A 247 -34.79 -5.19 45.24
C THR A 247 -35.53 -6.35 45.94
N PRO A 248 -35.31 -6.68 47.24
CA PRO A 248 -34.09 -6.88 48.07
C PRO A 248 -34.04 -8.29 48.75
N ALA A 249 -32.97 -8.54 49.52
CA ALA A 249 -32.69 -9.75 50.33
C ALA A 249 -33.76 -10.12 51.38
N PRO A 250 -33.75 -11.38 51.86
CA PRO A 250 -33.19 -11.62 53.20
C PRO A 250 -32.36 -12.93 53.36
N GLU A 251 -31.25 -12.79 54.10
CA GLU A 251 -30.52 -13.82 54.88
C GLU A 251 -31.48 -14.46 55.95
N PRO A 252 -31.25 -15.63 56.60
CA PRO A 252 -29.93 -16.22 56.90
C PRO A 252 -29.78 -17.77 57.07
N GLU A 253 -28.50 -18.16 57.25
CA GLU A 253 -27.98 -19.29 58.07
C GLU A 253 -28.06 -20.77 57.55
N PRO A 254 -27.21 -21.72 58.02
CA PRO A 254 -25.75 -21.75 57.88
C PRO A 254 -25.13 -23.18 57.62
N ARG A 255 -23.88 -23.22 57.12
CA ARG A 255 -22.84 -24.31 57.22
C ARG A 255 -22.97 -25.58 56.33
N PRO A 256 -21.87 -26.34 56.13
CA PRO A 256 -20.45 -26.06 56.45
C PRO A 256 -19.52 -26.06 55.22
N GLN A 257 -18.48 -25.25 55.33
CA GLN A 257 -17.29 -25.24 54.48
C GLN A 257 -16.53 -26.57 54.63
N LEU A 258 -16.18 -27.20 53.51
CA LEU A 258 -15.03 -28.10 53.47
C LEU A 258 -13.86 -27.31 52.86
N ALA A 259 -12.92 -26.98 53.72
CA ALA A 259 -11.64 -26.40 53.35
C ALA A 259 -10.87 -27.36 52.44
N GLN A 260 -10.36 -26.86 51.32
CA GLN A 260 -9.15 -27.40 50.72
C GLN A 260 -8.13 -26.28 50.64
N ASN A 261 -7.16 -26.38 51.53
CA ASN A 261 -6.00 -25.50 51.60
C ASN A 261 -5.03 -25.85 50.47
N VAL A 262 -4.59 -24.80 49.77
CA VAL A 262 -3.19 -24.44 49.47
C VAL A 262 -2.41 -25.31 48.47
N GLU A 263 -1.99 -24.68 47.36
CA GLU A 263 -0.56 -24.34 47.18
C GLU A 263 -0.35 -23.12 46.25
N PRO A 264 0.42 -22.08 46.64
CA PRO A 264 0.73 -20.93 45.78
C PRO A 264 1.95 -21.23 44.89
N ILE A 265 1.79 -21.06 43.58
CA ILE A 265 2.89 -21.13 42.62
C ILE A 265 3.73 -19.85 42.73
N ALA A 266 5.02 -20.00 42.99
CA ALA A 266 6.00 -18.92 43.08
C ALA A 266 6.30 -18.30 41.70
N PRO A 267 6.54 -16.97 41.61
CA PRO A 267 6.96 -16.32 40.36
C PRO A 267 8.44 -16.58 40.04
N PRO A 268 8.82 -16.60 38.74
CA PRO A 268 10.19 -16.84 38.29
C PRO A 268 11.15 -15.66 38.60
N PRO A 269 12.47 -15.91 38.70
CA PRO A 269 13.46 -14.91 39.11
C PRO A 269 13.79 -13.90 37.99
N ALA A 270 14.00 -12.64 38.38
CA ALA A 270 14.41 -11.54 37.49
C ALA A 270 15.89 -11.69 37.02
N PRO A 271 16.21 -11.27 35.77
CA PRO A 271 17.59 -11.21 35.28
C PRO A 271 18.43 -10.14 35.99
N ARG A 272 19.70 -10.46 36.24
CA ARG A 272 20.68 -9.60 36.92
C ARG A 272 21.28 -8.58 35.95
N THR A 273 21.24 -7.30 36.34
CA THR A 273 21.94 -6.19 35.71
C THR A 273 23.45 -6.25 35.97
N PRO A 274 24.32 -6.03 34.96
CA PRO A 274 25.71 -5.71 35.19
C PRO A 274 25.87 -4.20 35.47
N GLU A 275 26.36 -3.89 36.66
CA GLU A 275 26.83 -2.57 37.05
C GLU A 275 28.20 -2.31 36.38
N LEU A 276 28.31 -1.26 35.55
CA LEU A 276 29.59 -0.69 35.18
C LEU A 276 29.52 0.84 35.27
N ALA A 277 29.86 1.35 36.47
CA ALA A 277 30.07 2.75 36.69
C ALA A 277 31.40 3.22 36.06
N LYS A 278 31.34 4.22 35.17
CA LYS A 278 32.38 5.24 35.05
C LYS A 278 31.75 6.62 34.94
N HIS A 279 32.05 7.42 35.96
CA HIS A 279 31.66 8.82 36.12
C HIS A 279 32.11 9.67 34.93
N LEU A 280 31.15 10.31 34.25
CA LEU A 280 31.38 11.47 33.40
C LEU A 280 30.65 12.65 34.04
N ASN A 281 31.45 13.53 34.65
CA ASN A 281 31.00 14.75 35.29
C ASN A 281 30.73 15.79 34.19
N VAL A 282 29.47 15.93 33.76
CA VAL A 282 29.05 16.96 32.79
C VAL A 282 28.36 18.09 33.57
N PRO A 283 28.85 19.35 33.51
CA PRO A 283 28.19 20.48 34.15
C PRO A 283 26.85 20.79 33.46
N PRO A 284 25.86 21.34 34.19
CA PRO A 284 24.54 21.62 33.62
C PRO A 284 24.60 22.70 32.54
N PRO A 285 23.77 22.61 31.49
CA PRO A 285 23.72 23.62 30.43
C PRO A 285 23.19 24.95 30.96
N VAL A 286 23.82 26.04 30.53
CA VAL A 286 23.38 27.42 30.77
C VAL A 286 22.09 27.66 29.98
N GLN A 287 21.04 28.15 30.64
CA GLN A 287 19.79 28.56 29.99
C GLN A 287 20.05 29.68 28.98
N ALA A 288 19.66 29.46 27.72
CA ALA A 288 19.57 30.51 26.72
C ALA A 288 18.36 31.42 27.00
N PRO A 289 18.43 32.73 26.72
CA PRO A 289 17.31 33.65 26.89
C PRO A 289 16.15 33.31 25.92
N PRO A 290 14.89 33.61 26.30
CA PRO A 290 13.72 33.28 25.49
C PRO A 290 13.68 34.07 24.17
N PRO A 291 13.17 33.48 23.09
CA PRO A 291 13.01 34.15 21.80
C PRO A 291 11.93 35.26 21.85
N PRO A 292 12.05 36.31 21.02
CA PRO A 292 11.03 37.36 20.92
C PRO A 292 9.73 36.84 20.30
N ALA A 293 8.60 37.43 20.73
CA ALA A 293 7.26 37.02 20.32
C ALA A 293 7.02 37.17 18.80
N PRO A 294 6.28 36.25 18.15
CA PRO A 294 5.91 36.37 16.74
C PRO A 294 4.96 37.55 16.48
N GLY A 295 5.20 38.28 15.39
CA GLY A 295 4.25 39.26 14.85
C GLY A 295 2.98 38.60 14.28
N PRO A 296 1.93 39.40 14.01
CA PRO A 296 0.63 38.88 13.60
C PRO A 296 0.68 38.19 12.22
N ALA A 297 0.01 37.02 12.13
CA ALA A 297 -0.09 36.21 10.93
C ALA A 297 -0.95 36.87 9.83
N PRO A 298 -0.64 36.71 8.53
CA PRO A 298 -1.52 37.10 7.45
C PRO A 298 -2.71 36.15 7.29
N GLU A 299 -3.88 36.69 6.96
CA GLU A 299 -5.12 35.94 6.76
C GLU A 299 -5.06 34.96 5.57
N PRO A 300 -5.69 33.77 5.68
CA PRO A 300 -5.71 32.78 4.62
C PRO A 300 -6.61 33.24 3.46
N ARG A 301 -6.01 33.35 2.26
CA ARG A 301 -6.77 33.47 1.02
C ARG A 301 -7.25 32.09 0.59
N ILE A 302 -8.56 31.90 0.62
CA ILE A 302 -9.25 30.77 0.01
C ILE A 302 -8.95 30.82 -1.49
N ARG A 303 -8.23 29.82 -2.01
CA ARG A 303 -8.14 29.56 -3.45
C ARG A 303 -9.12 28.44 -3.76
N ASP A 304 -10.06 28.76 -4.64
CA ASP A 304 -11.02 27.84 -5.22
C ASP A 304 -10.27 26.70 -5.93
N ASN A 305 -10.57 25.46 -5.54
CA ASN A 305 -10.05 24.25 -6.14
C ASN A 305 -11.12 23.70 -7.09
N PRO A 306 -10.97 23.78 -8.43
CA PRO A 306 -11.87 23.07 -9.31
C PRO A 306 -11.49 21.58 -9.29
N VAL A 307 -12.44 20.79 -8.81
CA VAL A 307 -12.51 19.33 -8.85
C VAL A 307 -12.11 18.81 -10.24
N LEU A 308 -10.97 18.11 -10.33
CA LEU A 308 -10.69 17.20 -11.44
C LEU A 308 -11.44 15.89 -11.16
N ASP A 309 -12.69 15.85 -11.58
CA ASP A 309 -13.48 14.63 -11.63
C ASP A 309 -13.08 13.80 -12.86
N ARG A 310 -12.55 12.60 -12.58
CA ARG A 310 -12.86 11.31 -13.22
C ARG A 310 -12.90 11.26 -14.76
N VAL A 311 -11.78 10.84 -15.35
CA VAL A 311 -11.77 10.02 -16.57
C VAL A 311 -11.14 8.67 -16.20
N PRO A 312 -11.77 7.52 -16.52
CA PRO A 312 -11.21 6.22 -16.17
C PRO A 312 -9.91 5.97 -16.94
N PHE A 313 -8.85 5.61 -16.21
CA PHE A 313 -7.51 5.24 -16.70
C PHE A 313 -7.53 4.21 -17.84
N ILE A 314 -8.58 3.39 -17.92
CA ILE A 314 -8.75 2.33 -18.92
C ILE A 314 -9.06 2.89 -20.33
N ASP A 315 -9.68 4.07 -20.45
CA ASP A 315 -10.13 4.59 -21.75
C ASP A 315 -9.01 5.25 -22.57
N ARG A 316 -7.78 5.34 -22.06
CA ARG A 316 -6.64 5.94 -22.80
C ARG A 316 -5.92 4.99 -23.75
N ILE A 317 -6.09 3.68 -23.61
CA ILE A 317 -5.34 2.67 -24.37
C ILE A 317 -6.28 1.59 -24.92
N ARG A 318 -7.33 2.02 -25.63
CA ARG A 318 -8.24 1.12 -26.36
C ARG A 318 -8.23 1.39 -27.85
#